data_AF-A0A2N2S3D6-F1
#
_entry.id   AF-A0A2N2S3D6-F1
#
_cell.length_a   1.000
_cell.length_b   1.000
_cell.length_c   1.000
_cell.angle_alpha   90.00
_cell.angle_beta   90.00
_cell.angle_gamma   90.00
#
_symmetry.space_group_name_H-M   'P 1'
#
loop_
_entity.id
_entity.type
_entity.pdbx_description
1 polymer ?
#
loop_
_entity_poly.entity_id
_entity_poly.type
_entity_poly.pdbx_seq_one_letter_code
_entity_poly.pdbx_strand_id
1 'polypeptide(L)'
;YPKLPPEDKAIVTKQIRAGYLFLSAVLFEPPMEFWDLPEDFIDNQREGEEVARGAGFGVPSYEAKKENWKNAMLNLKGVLDRYEIPFPAIPEVGISGQEITEVDMEDIIPVF
;
A
#
# COMPACT_ATOMS: atom_id res chain seq x y z
N TYR A 1 5.69 7.05 20.69
CA TYR A 1 5.58 6.22 21.90
C TYR A 1 6.98 5.80 22.37
N PRO A 2 7.61 6.51 23.32
CA PRO A 2 8.94 6.15 23.83
C PRO A 2 8.96 4.87 24.69
N LYS A 3 7.83 4.17 24.82
CA LYS A 3 7.66 2.95 25.61
C LYS A 3 7.15 1.77 24.77
N LEU A 4 7.17 1.86 23.44
CA LEU A 4 6.71 0.76 22.59
C LEU A 4 7.73 -0.39 22.67
N PRO A 5 7.33 -1.57 23.14
CA PRO A 5 8.21 -2.75 23.16
C PRO A 5 8.75 -3.09 21.77
N PRO A 6 9.96 -3.66 21.65
CA PRO A 6 10.52 -4.06 20.35
C PRO A 6 9.61 -4.98 19.53
N GLU A 7 8.91 -5.91 20.19
CA GLU A 7 7.94 -6.82 19.58
C GLU A 7 6.78 -6.07 18.90
N ASP A 8 6.27 -5.02 19.53
CA ASP A 8 5.19 -4.20 18.98
C ASP A 8 5.68 -3.38 17.77
N LYS A 9 6.96 -3.01 17.71
CA LYS A 9 7.54 -2.35 16.53
C LYS A 9 7.48 -3.25 15.29
N ALA A 10 7.80 -4.53 15.46
CA ALA A 10 7.72 -5.51 14.36
C ALA A 10 6.28 -5.71 13.89
N ILE A 11 5.32 -5.72 14.82
CA ILE A 11 3.88 -5.77 14.50
C ILE A 11 3.49 -4.53 13.67
N VAL A 12 3.92 -3.33 14.06
CA VAL A 12 3.63 -2.10 13.28
C VAL A 12 4.19 -2.20 11.86
N THR A 13 5.43 -2.66 11.69
CA THR A 13 6.01 -2.87 10.35
C THR A 13 5.18 -3.84 9.50
N LYS A 14 4.75 -4.97 10.09
CA LYS A 14 3.88 -5.95 9.42
C LYS A 14 2.53 -5.33 9.04
N GLN A 15 1.88 -4.62 9.96
CA GLN A 15 0.60 -3.94 9.71
C GLN A 15 0.69 -2.87 8.63
N ILE A 16 1.82 -2.17 8.49
CA ILE A 16 1.99 -1.17 7.42
C ILE A 16 2.11 -1.83 6.06
N ARG A 17 2.82 -2.95 5.94
CA ARG A 17 2.86 -3.73 4.70
C ARG A 17 1.47 -4.27 4.35
N ALA A 18 0.78 -4.82 5.34
CA ALA A 18 -0.56 -5.39 5.16
C ALA A 18 -1.59 -4.31 4.79
N GLY A 19 -1.54 -3.15 5.44
CA GLY A 19 -2.37 -2.00 5.11
C GLY A 19 -2.10 -1.44 3.71
N TYR A 20 -0.84 -1.45 3.25
CA TYR A 20 -0.51 -1.12 1.86
C TYR A 20 -1.22 -2.07 0.87
N LEU A 21 -1.08 -3.39 1.08
CA LEU A 21 -1.66 -4.43 0.22
C LEU A 21 -3.20 -4.36 0.19
N PHE A 22 -3.79 -4.04 1.34
CA PHE A 22 -5.23 -3.84 1.45
C PHE A 22 -5.69 -2.59 0.67
N LEU A 23 -5.05 -1.44 0.90
CA LEU A 23 -5.47 -0.19 0.30
C LEU A 23 -5.13 -0.06 -1.18
N SER A 24 -4.18 -0.87 -1.70
CA SER A 24 -3.81 -0.84 -3.11
C SER A 24 -4.98 -1.20 -4.03
N ALA A 25 -5.89 -2.09 -3.61
CA ALA A 25 -7.10 -2.43 -4.37
C ALA A 25 -8.07 -1.26 -4.55
N VAL A 26 -8.02 -0.26 -3.64
CA VAL A 26 -8.94 0.87 -3.64
C VAL A 26 -8.29 2.11 -4.25
N LEU A 27 -7.00 2.35 -3.95
CA LEU A 27 -6.35 3.63 -4.20
C LEU A 27 -5.27 3.58 -5.30
N PHE A 28 -4.85 2.40 -5.72
CA PHE A 28 -3.84 2.24 -6.77
C PHE A 28 -4.19 1.06 -7.69
N GLU A 29 -3.34 0.05 -7.73
CA GLU A 29 -3.51 -1.16 -8.50
C GLU A 29 -3.18 -2.35 -7.58
N PRO A 30 -4.10 -3.31 -7.40
CA PRO A 30 -3.89 -4.42 -6.47
C PRO A 30 -2.84 -5.40 -6.99
N PRO A 31 -1.93 -5.89 -6.12
CA PRO A 31 -1.10 -7.05 -6.46
C PRO A 31 -1.96 -8.30 -6.64
N MET A 32 -1.99 -8.83 -7.85
CA MET A 32 -2.82 -10.00 -8.21
C MET A 32 -2.42 -11.28 -7.45
N GLU A 33 -1.20 -11.36 -6.90
CA GLU A 33 -0.77 -12.50 -6.07
C GLU A 33 -1.35 -12.44 -4.66
N PHE A 34 -1.70 -11.24 -4.16
CA PHE A 34 -2.29 -11.05 -2.84
C PHE A 34 -3.82 -11.13 -2.88
N TRP A 35 -4.41 -10.70 -3.99
CA TRP A 35 -5.86 -10.66 -4.16
C TRP A 35 -6.34 -11.76 -5.10
N ASP A 36 -7.39 -12.48 -4.71
CA ASP A 36 -8.10 -13.41 -5.60
C ASP A 36 -8.99 -12.62 -6.57
N LEU A 37 -8.41 -12.16 -7.68
CA LEU A 37 -9.08 -11.34 -8.69
C LEU A 37 -9.09 -12.02 -10.06
N PRO A 38 -10.14 -11.77 -10.88
CA PRO A 38 -10.17 -12.21 -12.27
C PRO A 38 -8.97 -11.69 -13.08
N GLU A 39 -8.50 -12.48 -14.04
CA GLU A 39 -7.33 -12.14 -14.90
C GLU A 39 -7.51 -10.82 -15.66
N ASP A 40 -8.75 -10.45 -15.98
CA ASP A 40 -9.09 -9.24 -16.74
C ASP A 40 -9.35 -8.01 -15.84
N PHE A 41 -9.23 -8.14 -14.52
CA PHE A 41 -9.57 -7.08 -13.57
C PHE A 41 -8.76 -5.79 -13.82
N ILE A 42 -7.44 -5.92 -13.99
CA ILE A 42 -6.53 -4.77 -14.17
C ILE A 42 -6.81 -4.04 -15.49
N ASP A 43 -7.07 -4.79 -16.56
CA ASP A 43 -7.39 -4.21 -17.86
C ASP A 43 -8.71 -3.44 -17.81
N ASN A 44 -9.75 -4.06 -17.21
CA ASN A 44 -11.05 -3.42 -17.01
C ASN A 44 -10.95 -2.19 -16.10
N GLN A 45 -10.15 -2.26 -15.03
CA GLN A 45 -9.90 -1.12 -14.14
C GLN A 45 -9.30 0.06 -14.91
N ARG A 46 -8.25 -0.18 -15.68
CA ARG A 46 -7.55 0.86 -16.44
C ARG A 46 -8.44 1.48 -17.52
N GLU A 47 -9.23 0.66 -18.21
CA GLU A 47 -10.18 1.15 -19.21
C GLU A 47 -11.28 2.02 -18.56
N GLY A 48 -11.87 1.55 -17.45
CA GLY A 48 -12.87 2.31 -16.71
C GLY A 48 -12.33 3.65 -16.19
N GLU A 49 -11.08 3.66 -15.70
CA GLU A 49 -10.41 4.87 -15.25
C GLU A 49 -10.13 5.86 -16.39
N GLU A 50 -9.78 5.36 -17.59
CA GLU A 50 -9.60 6.20 -18.77
C GLU A 50 -10.91 6.89 -19.17
N VAL A 51 -12.01 6.12 -19.23
CA VAL A 51 -13.34 6.67 -19.53
C VAL A 51 -13.75 7.72 -18.48
N ALA A 52 -13.59 7.40 -17.20
CA ALA A 52 -13.93 8.32 -16.12
C ALA A 52 -13.08 9.60 -16.15
N ARG A 53 -11.79 9.48 -16.48
CA ARG A 53 -10.89 10.63 -16.67
C ARG A 53 -11.32 11.49 -17.86
N GLY A 54 -11.61 10.87 -19.00
CA GLY A 54 -12.11 11.55 -20.20
C GLY A 54 -13.44 12.26 -19.98
N ALA A 55 -14.29 11.74 -19.09
CA ALA A 55 -15.55 12.36 -18.68
C ALA A 55 -15.40 13.53 -17.69
N GLY A 56 -14.18 13.81 -17.20
CA GLY A 56 -13.91 14.93 -16.30
C GLY A 56 -14.13 14.65 -14.81
N PHE A 57 -14.20 13.38 -14.39
CA PHE A 57 -14.32 13.02 -12.98
C PHE A 57 -13.03 13.23 -12.16
N GLY A 58 -11.96 13.76 -12.78
CA GLY A 58 -10.71 14.07 -12.09
C GLY A 58 -9.91 12.85 -11.67
N VAL A 59 -10.11 11.70 -12.33
CA VAL A 59 -9.37 10.46 -12.04
C VAL A 59 -7.91 10.63 -12.47
N PRO A 60 -6.93 10.49 -11.56
CA PRO A 60 -5.52 10.61 -11.90
C PRO A 60 -5.06 9.52 -12.88
N SER A 61 -3.96 9.78 -13.59
CA SER A 61 -3.28 8.75 -14.38
C SER A 61 -2.61 7.72 -13.47
N TYR A 62 -2.30 6.54 -14.03
CA TYR A 62 -1.57 5.49 -13.30
C TYR A 62 -0.27 6.03 -12.67
N GLU A 63 0.56 6.75 -13.43
CA GLU A 63 1.81 7.32 -12.93
C GLU A 63 1.57 8.36 -11.82
N ALA A 64 0.52 9.18 -11.92
CA ALA A 64 0.17 10.13 -10.87
C ALA A 64 -0.30 9.41 -9.60
N LYS A 65 -1.08 8.33 -9.72
CA LYS A 65 -1.46 7.49 -8.57
C LYS A 65 -0.23 6.86 -7.92
N LYS A 66 0.67 6.28 -8.72
CA LYS A 66 1.90 5.65 -8.25
C LYS A 66 2.77 6.65 -7.46
N GLU A 67 2.96 7.85 -7.99
CA GLU A 67 3.73 8.90 -7.34
C GLU A 67 3.04 9.40 -6.05
N ASN A 68 1.72 9.60 -6.07
CA ASN A 68 0.95 9.95 -4.88
C ASN A 68 1.09 8.88 -3.78
N TRP A 69 1.03 7.60 -4.18
CA TRP A 69 1.15 6.46 -3.28
C TRP A 69 2.54 6.38 -2.66
N LYS A 70 3.58 6.52 -3.50
CA LYS A 70 4.98 6.61 -3.04
C LYS A 70 5.17 7.74 -2.02
N ASN A 71 4.67 8.94 -2.32
CA ASN A 71 4.79 10.10 -1.43
C ASN A 71 4.04 9.89 -0.10
N ALA A 72 2.85 9.29 -0.13
CA ALA A 72 2.10 8.93 1.08
C ALA A 72 2.89 7.95 1.96
N MET A 73 3.49 6.92 1.35
CA MET A 73 4.31 5.94 2.07
C MET A 73 5.60 6.55 2.61
N LEU A 74 6.27 7.44 1.88
CA LEU A 74 7.46 8.15 2.37
C LEU A 74 7.13 9.09 3.54
N ASN A 75 5.96 9.74 3.52
CA ASN A 75 5.50 10.54 4.65
C ASN A 75 5.26 9.66 5.89
N LEU A 76 4.63 8.49 5.71
CA LEU A 76 4.45 7.51 6.78
C LEU A 76 5.79 7.00 7.32
N LYS A 77 6.75 6.72 6.44
CA LYS A 77 8.12 6.37 6.82
C LYS A 77 8.74 7.44 7.71
N GLY A 78 8.62 8.72 7.35
CA GLY A 78 9.12 9.82 8.18
C GLY A 78 8.49 9.89 9.58
N VAL A 79 7.25 9.42 9.75
CA VAL A 79 6.63 9.28 11.07
C VAL A 79 7.22 8.11 11.85
N LEU A 80 7.43 6.96 11.21
CA LEU A 80 8.02 5.77 11.85
C LEU A 80 9.48 5.96 12.26
N ASP A 81 10.27 6.65 11.43
CA ASP A 81 11.68 6.94 11.69
C ASP A 81 11.86 7.66 13.04
N ARG A 82 10.91 8.53 13.43
CA ARG A 82 10.92 9.22 14.75
C ARG A 82 10.80 8.29 15.95
N TYR A 83 10.30 7.08 15.75
CA TYR A 83 10.11 6.07 16.78
C TYR A 83 11.03 4.86 16.60
N GLU A 84 11.99 4.95 15.68
CA GLU A 84 12.92 3.86 15.35
C GLU A 84 12.17 2.56 15.04
N ILE A 85 11.08 2.67 14.27
CA ILE A 85 10.31 1.53 13.76
C ILE A 85 10.78 1.28 12.33
N PRO A 86 11.23 0.07 11.99
CA PRO A 86 11.67 -0.23 10.63
C PRO A 86 10.49 -0.12 9.66
N PHE A 87 10.73 0.51 8.51
CA PHE A 87 9.73 0.62 7.45
C PHE A 87 9.81 -0.61 6.54
N PRO A 88 8.67 -1.20 6.12
CA PRO A 88 8.70 -2.38 5.25
C PRO A 88 9.14 -2.00 3.83
N ALA A 89 9.70 -2.97 3.10
CA ALA A 89 9.89 -2.84 1.66
C ALA A 89 8.52 -2.77 0.96
N ILE A 90 8.41 -1.91 -0.05
CA ILE A 90 7.23 -1.75 -0.90
C ILE A 90 7.71 -1.64 -2.36
N PRO A 91 8.08 -2.78 -2.99
CA PRO A 91 8.70 -2.80 -4.32
C PRO A 91 7.79 -2.24 -5.42
N GLU A 92 6.47 -2.37 -5.29
CA GLU A 92 5.47 -1.92 -6.27
C GLU A 92 5.54 -0.41 -6.55
N VAL A 93 5.98 0.38 -5.55
CA VAL A 93 6.23 1.82 -5.67
C VAL A 93 7.70 2.20 -5.49
N GLY A 94 8.60 1.21 -5.50
CA GLY A 94 10.05 1.43 -5.47
C GLY A 94 10.60 1.93 -4.13
N ILE A 95 9.99 1.53 -3.01
CA ILE A 95 10.47 1.85 -1.67
C ILE A 95 11.23 0.65 -1.11
N SER A 96 12.50 0.86 -0.75
CA SER A 96 13.31 -0.13 -0.04
C SER A 96 13.03 -0.09 1.47
N GLY A 97 13.19 -1.24 2.13
CA GLY A 97 12.92 -1.37 3.56
C GLY A 97 13.18 -2.79 4.06
N GLN A 98 12.59 -3.12 5.20
CA GLN A 98 12.61 -4.47 5.74
C GLN A 98 11.69 -5.38 4.91
N GLU A 99 12.23 -6.47 4.37
CA GLU A 99 11.44 -7.48 3.67
C GLU A 99 10.47 -8.16 4.64
N ILE A 100 9.19 -8.21 4.26
CA ILE A 100 8.14 -8.91 5.01
C ILE A 100 7.54 -9.93 4.05
N THR A 101 7.85 -11.21 4.28
CA THR A 101 7.48 -12.32 3.40
C THR A 101 6.16 -13.00 3.78
N GLU A 102 5.71 -12.84 5.01
CA GLU A 102 4.50 -13.48 5.54
C GLU A 102 3.48 -12.39 5.88
N VAL A 103 2.56 -12.11 4.95
CA VAL A 103 1.42 -11.22 5.19
C VAL A 103 0.18 -11.89 4.63
N ASP A 104 -0.64 -12.45 5.51
CA ASP A 104 -1.94 -12.99 5.15
C ASP A 104 -3.06 -11.99 5.43
N MET A 105 -4.20 -12.13 4.76
CA MET A 105 -5.37 -11.29 5.04
C MET A 105 -5.83 -11.38 6.50
N GLU A 106 -5.64 -12.53 7.14
CA GLU A 106 -5.97 -12.76 8.55
C GLU A 106 -5.05 -11.97 9.51
N ASP A 107 -3.86 -11.57 9.05
CA ASP A 107 -2.94 -10.74 9.82
C ASP A 107 -3.34 -9.25 9.81
N ILE A 108 -4.24 -8.84 8.92
CA ILE A 108 -4.69 -7.45 8.84
C ILE A 108 -5.70 -7.21 9.95
N ILE A 109 -5.38 -6.31 10.88
CA ILE A 109 -6.38 -5.80 11.82
C ILE A 109 -7.18 -4.71 11.07
N PRO A 110 -8.44 -4.96 10.66
CA PRO A 110 -9.21 -3.97 9.93
C PRO A 110 -9.62 -2.88 10.92
N VAL A 111 -9.23 -1.64 10.63
CA VAL A 111 -9.61 -0.48 11.46
C VAL A 111 -10.59 0.35 10.65
N PHE A 112 -11.83 -0.13 10.54
CA PHE A 112 -12.97 0.61 9.98
C PHE A 112 -14.11 0.62 10.98
#